data_AF-A0A960YSH4-F1
#
_entry.id   AF-A0A960YSH4-F1
#
_cell.length_a   1.000
_cell.length_b   1.000
_cell.length_c   1.000
_cell.angle_alpha   90.00
_cell.angle_beta   90.00
_cell.angle_gamma   90.00
#
_symmetry.space_group_name_H-M   'P 1'
#
loop_
_entity.id
_entity.type
_entity.pdbx_description
1 polymer ?
#
loop_
_entity_poly.entity_id
_entity_poly.type
_entity_poly.pdbx_seq_one_letter_code
_entity_poly.pdbx_strand_id
1 'polypeptide(L)' 'DGLVLQYKHHRATFLPSVWQTLPVGLDFVRQLKRKAALPMDFWDADLQFQVYTVAEHDGGRLA' A
#
# COMPACT_ATOMS: atom_id res chain seq x y z
N ASP A 1 -5.32 -8.22 1.45
CA ASP A 1 -4.25 -7.99 0.44
C ASP A 1 -3.53 -6.68 0.69
N GLY A 2 -2.29 -6.54 0.20
CA GLY A 2 -1.53 -5.31 0.19
C GLY A 2 -1.69 -4.58 -1.13
N LEU A 3 -1.35 -3.30 -1.14
CA LEU A 3 -1.46 -2.45 -2.33
C LEU A 3 -0.17 -1.65 -2.50
N VAL A 4 0.39 -1.69 -3.71
CA VAL A 4 1.48 -0.84 -4.16
C VAL A 4 0.89 0.27 -5.04
N LEU A 5 1.31 1.50 -4.80
CA LEU A 5 1.07 2.65 -5.66
C LEU A 5 2.37 3.03 -6.36
N GLN A 6 2.30 3.36 -7.64
CA GLN A 6 3.41 3.92 -8.42
C GLN A 6 2.96 5.08 -9.30
N TYR A 7 3.75 6.16 -9.32
CA TYR A 7 3.62 7.27 -10.25
C TYR A 7 4.98 7.92 -10.48
N LYS A 8 5.55 7.81 -11.69
CA LYS A 8 6.91 8.29 -11.99
C LYS A 8 7.91 7.77 -10.93
N HIS A 9 8.55 8.67 -10.18
CA HIS A 9 9.49 8.34 -9.10
C HIS A 9 8.82 8.10 -7.74
N HIS A 10 7.51 8.35 -7.62
CA HIS A 10 6.73 8.13 -6.41
C HIS A 10 6.31 6.66 -6.30
N ARG A 11 6.63 6.02 -5.19
CA ARG A 11 6.24 4.64 -4.92
C ARG A 11 6.00 4.44 -3.43
N ALA A 12 4.90 3.78 -3.08
CA ALA A 12 4.61 3.38 -1.71
C ALA A 12 3.83 2.07 -1.68
N THR A 13 3.90 1.39 -0.53
CA THR A 13 3.10 0.20 -0.26
C THR A 13 2.62 0.19 1.18
N PHE A 14 1.46 -0.41 1.41
CA PHE A 14 1.00 -0.84 2.72
C PHE A 14 0.80 -2.36 2.72
N LEU A 15 1.20 -3.00 3.81
CA LEU A 15 0.97 -4.42 4.05
C LEU A 15 -0.52 -4.68 4.33
N PRO A 16 -0.99 -5.92 4.10
CA PRO A 16 -2.34 -6.32 4.46
C PRO A 16 -2.73 -6.01 5.92
N SER A 17 -1.78 -6.06 6.85
CA SER A 17 -2.03 -5.77 8.28
C SER A 17 -2.44 -4.32 8.56
N VAL A 18 -2.09 -3.37 7.68
CA VAL A 18 -2.43 -1.95 7.85
C VAL A 18 -3.92 -1.68 7.65
N TRP A 19 -4.65 -2.54 6.92
CA TRP A 19 -6.09 -2.35 6.68
C TRP A 19 -6.92 -2.28 7.97
N GLN A 20 -6.47 -2.94 9.04
CA GLN A 20 -7.19 -2.94 10.32
C GLN A 20 -7.27 -1.55 10.96
N THR A 21 -6.35 -0.64 10.63
CA THR A 21 -6.35 0.74 11.14
C THR A 21 -6.97 1.75 10.17
N LEU A 22 -7.25 1.35 8.93
CA LEU A 22 -7.85 2.17 7.87
C LEU A 22 -8.97 1.37 7.15
N PRO A 23 -10.12 1.15 7.80
CA PRO A 23 -11.18 0.29 7.26
C PRO A 23 -11.90 0.88 6.04
N VAL A 24 -11.83 2.20 5.86
CA VAL A 24 -12.42 2.89 4.71
C VAL A 24 -11.42 2.86 3.55
N GLY A 25 -11.74 2.15 2.47
CA GLY A 25 -10.84 1.96 1.33
C GLY A 25 -10.36 3.27 0.69
N LEU A 26 -11.22 4.31 0.69
CA LEU A 26 -10.81 5.64 0.21
C LEU A 26 -9.73 6.27 1.09
N ASP A 27 -9.84 6.13 2.41
CA ASP A 27 -8.85 6.65 3.35
C ASP A 27 -7.54 5.89 3.24
N PHE A 28 -7.60 4.58 3.00
CA PHE A 28 -6.41 3.78 2.69
C PHE A 28 -5.66 4.33 1.46
N VAL A 29 -6.37 4.57 0.34
CA VAL A 29 -5.75 5.11 -0.89
C VAL A 29 -5.21 6.52 -0.66
N ARG A 30 -5.92 7.38 0.07
CA ARG A 30 -5.45 8.74 0.44
C ARG A 30 -4.17 8.70 1.26
N GLN A 31 -4.11 7.83 2.27
CA GLN A 31 -2.91 7.64 3.10
C GLN A 31 -1.77 7.03 2.28
N LEU A 32 -2.07 6.14 1.33
CA LEU A 32 -1.05 5.54 0.46
C LEU A 32 -0.43 6.58 -0.49
N LYS A 33 -1.25 7.49 -1.06
CA LYS A 33 -0.78 8.65 -1.83
C LYS A 33 0.11 9.55 -0.97
N ARG A 34 -0.33 9.88 0.24
CA ARG A 34 0.47 10.68 1.20
C ARG A 34 1.82 10.00 1.51
N LYS A 35 1.83 8.68 1.72
CA LYS A 35 3.05 7.89 1.93
C LYS A 35 3.99 7.90 0.72
N ALA A 36 3.44 7.98 -0.49
CA ALA A 36 4.20 8.16 -1.73
C ALA A 36 4.66 9.60 -1.98
N ALA A 37 4.47 10.51 -1.02
CA ALA A 37 4.72 11.95 -1.16
C ALA A 37 3.88 12.63 -2.27
N LEU A 38 2.64 12.16 -2.44
CA LEU A 38 1.63 12.77 -3.31
C LEU A 38 0.52 13.43 -2.45
N PRO A 39 -0.15 14.48 -2.96
CA PRO A 39 -1.39 14.97 -2.37
C PRO A 39 -2.43 13.85 -2.21
N MET A 40 -3.24 13.91 -1.15
CA MET A 40 -4.22 12.85 -0.86
C MET A 40 -5.32 12.74 -1.93
N ASP A 41 -5.65 13.86 -2.57
CA ASP A 41 -6.59 14.01 -3.67
C ASP A 41 -5.93 13.91 -5.06
N PHE A 42 -4.62 13.64 -5.12
CA PHE A 42 -3.88 13.55 -6.37
C PHE A 42 -4.49 12.52 -7.33
N TRP A 43 -4.58 12.89 -8.60
CA TRP A 43 -5.02 12.03 -9.70
C TRP A 43 -4.21 12.35 -10.95
N ASP A 44 -3.85 11.31 -11.68
CA ASP A 44 -3.19 11.36 -12.98
C ASP A 44 -3.51 10.05 -13.72
N ALA A 45 -3.59 10.09 -15.04
CA ALA A 45 -3.86 8.91 -15.86
C ALA A 45 -2.72 7.87 -15.78
N ASP A 46 -1.50 8.30 -15.47
CA ASP A 46 -0.34 7.42 -15.31
C ASP A 46 -0.23 6.80 -13.91
N LEU A 47 -1.18 7.05 -13.01
CA LEU A 47 -1.18 6.48 -11.66
C LEU A 47 -1.50 4.98 -11.70
N GLN A 48 -0.57 4.15 -11.22
CA GLN A 48 -0.69 2.69 -11.27
C GLN A 48 -0.82 2.08 -9.87
N PHE A 49 -1.59 0.99 -9.81
CA PHE A 49 -1.85 0.22 -8.61
C PHE A 49 -1.59 -1.27 -8.85
N GLN A 50 -0.96 -1.94 -7.88
CA GLN A 50 -0.76 -3.39 -7.91
C GLN A 50 -1.19 -4.00 -6.57
N VAL A 51 -1.98 -5.07 -6.62
CA VAL A 51 -2.45 -5.81 -5.45
C VAL A 51 -1.57 -7.04 -5.25
N TYR A 52 -1.23 -7.36 -4.00
CA TYR A 52 -0.45 -8.56 -3.65
C TYR A 52 -0.95 -9.19 -2.35
N THR A 53 -0.69 -10.48 -2.16
CA THR A 53 -1.00 -11.19 -0.91
C THR A 53 0.31 -11.48 -0.16
N VAL A 54 0.25 -11.55 1.16
CA VAL A 54 1.41 -11.88 2.01
C VAL A 54 1.12 -13.21 2.69
N ALA A 55 2.13 -14.08 2.74
CA ALA A 55 2.14 -15.25 3.60
C ALA A 55 3.07 -14.97 4.79
N GLU A 56 2.58 -15.21 6.01
CA GLU A 56 3.42 -15.17 7.20
C GLU A 56 4.30 -16.42 7.24
N HIS A 57 5.55 -16.25 7.63
CA HIS A 57 6.46 -17.36 7.87
C HIS A 57 6.98 -17.24 9.30
N ASP A 58 6.55 -18.17 10.16
CA ASP A 58 7.19 -18.39 11.46
C ASP A 58 8.57 -18.99 11.18
N GLY A 59 9.62 -18.18 11.28
CA GLY A 59 10.98 -18.65 11.10
C GLY A 59 11.32 -19.68 12.17
N GLY A 60 11.04 -20.95 11.91
CA GLY A 60 11.37 -22.05 12.79
C GLY A 60 12.86 -22.03 13.08
N ARG A 61 13.22 -21.95 14.37
CA ARG A 61 14.59 -22.16 14.86
C ARG A 61 15.12 -23.45 14.25
N LEU A 62 16.20 -23.35 13.46
CA LEU A 62 17.04 -24.49 13.15
C LEU A 62 17.52 -25.05 14.50
N ALA A 63 17.07 -26.26 14.82
CA ALA A 63 17.51 -27.03 15.98
C ALA A 63 18.96 -27.47 15.82
#